data_AF-A0A7M3YZV0-F1
#
_entry.id   AF-A0A7M3YZV0-F1
#
_cell.length_a   1.000
_cell.length_b   1.000
_cell.length_c   1.000
_cell.angle_alpha   90.00
_cell.angle_beta   90.00
_cell.angle_gamma   90.00
#
_symmetry.space_group_name_H-M   'P 1'
#
loop_
_entity.id
_entity.type
_entity.pdbx_description
1 polymer ?
#
loop_
_entity_poly.entity_id
_entity_poly.type
_entity_poly.pdbx_seq_one_letter_code
_entity_poly.pdbx_strand_id
1 'polypeptide(L)'
;MAQAGGFTATKFAEARTILADMKGEVDAVDADASKVTNWLSFPACLCATGTRGFFVEALKRKMFNVVSTTCGTLDHDIARAYKHYYHGSFELDDVELGQHELMRLG
;
A
#
# COMPACT_ATOMS: atom_id res chain seq x y z
N MET A 1 13.20 -19.89 0.22
CA MET A 1 13.35 -18.43 0.35
C MET A 1 14.20 -18.09 1.58
N ALA A 2 13.69 -18.19 2.81
CA ALA A 2 14.44 -17.80 4.02
C ALA A 2 15.81 -18.48 4.19
N GLN A 3 15.90 -19.78 3.89
CA GLN A 3 17.14 -20.56 4.00
C GLN A 3 17.90 -20.71 2.67
N ALA A 4 17.36 -20.18 1.57
CA ALA A 4 17.96 -20.33 0.23
C ALA A 4 18.98 -19.21 -0.09
N GLY A 5 19.23 -18.29 0.84
CA GLY A 5 20.15 -17.16 0.68
C GLY A 5 19.69 -16.10 -0.33
N GLY A 6 20.48 -15.03 -0.46
CA GLY A 6 20.37 -14.01 -1.52
C GLY A 6 19.74 -12.67 -1.12
N PHE A 7 20.53 -11.60 -1.27
CA PHE A 7 20.18 -10.16 -1.27
C PHE A 7 18.80 -9.78 -0.68
N THR A 8 17.84 -9.39 -1.52
CA THR A 8 16.50 -8.94 -1.10
C THR A 8 15.56 -10.11 -0.83
N ALA A 9 15.85 -11.31 -1.34
CA ALA A 9 14.98 -12.47 -1.19
C ALA A 9 14.86 -12.92 0.27
N THR A 10 15.95 -12.85 1.04
CA THR A 10 15.92 -13.14 2.48
C THR A 10 15.14 -12.07 3.25
N LYS A 11 15.33 -10.78 2.91
CA LYS A 11 14.58 -9.67 3.51
C LYS A 11 13.07 -9.78 3.25
N PHE A 12 12.68 -10.22 2.06
CA PHE A 12 11.27 -10.44 1.74
C PHE A 12 10.66 -11.58 2.56
N ALA A 13 11.41 -12.67 2.76
CA ALA A 13 10.98 -13.77 3.61
C ALA A 13 10.85 -13.36 5.08
N GLU A 14 11.78 -12.54 5.57
CA GLU A 14 11.74 -11.95 6.92
C GLU A 14 10.54 -11.01 7.08
N ALA A 15 10.31 -10.09 6.13
CA ALA A 15 9.16 -9.19 6.15
C ALA A 15 7.81 -9.94 6.18
N ARG A 16 7.70 -11.08 5.47
CA ARG A 16 6.52 -11.95 5.53
C ARG A 16 6.31 -12.51 6.94
N THR A 17 7.38 -12.96 7.61
CA THR A 17 7.30 -13.48 8.98
C THR A 17 6.87 -12.37 9.94
N ILE A 18 7.49 -11.19 9.87
CA ILE A 18 7.13 -10.02 10.68
C ILE A 18 5.64 -9.68 10.51
N LEU A 19 5.12 -9.62 9.28
CA LEU A 19 3.70 -9.32 9.04
C LEU A 19 2.76 -10.40 9.59
N ALA A 20 3.17 -11.67 9.57
CA ALA A 20 2.38 -12.77 10.14
C ALA A 20 2.33 -12.68 11.67
N ASP A 21 3.49 -12.40 12.30
CA ASP A 21 3.60 -12.24 13.75
C ASP A 21 2.78 -11.04 14.23
N MET A 22 2.92 -9.88 13.57
CA MET A 22 2.12 -8.68 13.82
C MET A 22 0.61 -8.95 13.79
N LYS A 23 0.13 -9.78 12.86
CA LYS A 23 -1.29 -10.17 12.81
C LYS A 23 -1.67 -11.08 13.96
N GLY A 24 -0.81 -12.04 14.30
CA GLY A 24 -1.01 -12.93 15.44
C GLY A 24 -1.10 -12.16 16.76
N GLU A 25 -0.24 -11.16 16.96
CA GLU A 25 -0.26 -10.28 18.14
C GLU A 25 -1.56 -9.47 18.23
N VAL A 26 -2.04 -8.92 17.11
CA VAL A 26 -3.34 -8.22 17.06
C VAL A 26 -4.50 -9.13 17.41
N ASP A 27 -4.53 -10.35 16.84
CA ASP A 27 -5.60 -11.31 17.09
C ASP A 27 -5.60 -11.81 18.54
N ALA A 28 -4.43 -12.01 19.14
CA ALA A 28 -4.29 -12.50 20.51
C ALA A 28 -4.91 -11.58 21.57
N VAL A 29 -5.04 -10.29 21.26
CA VAL A 29 -5.63 -9.28 22.16
C VAL A 29 -6.93 -8.68 21.62
N ASP A 30 -7.55 -9.32 20.62
CA ASP A 30 -8.77 -8.85 19.95
C ASP A 30 -8.68 -7.37 19.50
N ALA A 31 -7.53 -7.00 18.94
CA ALA A 31 -7.22 -5.65 18.50
C ALA A 31 -7.32 -4.55 19.58
N ASP A 32 -7.16 -4.89 20.86
CA ASP A 32 -7.07 -3.93 21.97
C ASP A 32 -5.87 -2.98 21.79
N ALA A 33 -6.16 -1.74 21.40
CA ALA A 33 -5.17 -0.70 21.14
C ALA A 33 -4.34 -0.30 22.37
N SER A 34 -4.76 -0.66 23.59
CA SER A 34 -3.95 -0.46 24.80
C SER A 34 -2.84 -1.50 24.96
N LYS A 35 -2.92 -2.63 24.25
CA LYS A 35 -1.99 -3.76 24.34
C LYS A 35 -1.10 -3.92 23.12
N VAL A 36 -1.59 -3.55 21.94
CA VAL A 36 -0.84 -3.67 20.68
C VAL A 36 -1.08 -2.47 19.77
N THR A 37 -0.01 -1.97 19.14
CA THR A 37 -0.09 -0.89 18.16
C THR A 37 0.59 -1.33 16.86
N ASN A 38 -0.22 -1.72 15.88
CA ASN A 38 0.23 -2.01 14.52
C ASN A 38 -0.01 -0.80 13.64
N TRP A 39 1.08 -0.10 13.32
CA TRP A 39 1.05 1.11 12.52
C TRP A 39 1.43 0.82 11.07
N LEU A 40 0.58 1.24 10.13
CA LEU A 40 0.88 1.25 8.70
C LEU A 40 1.11 2.67 8.19
N SER A 41 2.28 2.91 7.59
CA SER A 41 2.57 4.19 6.93
C SER A 41 3.00 4.01 5.49
N PHE A 42 2.45 4.81 4.57
CA PHE A 42 2.79 4.73 3.15
C PHE A 42 2.48 6.03 2.39
N PRO A 43 3.21 6.33 1.29
CA PRO A 43 2.91 7.48 0.44
C PRO A 43 1.71 7.24 -0.49
N ALA A 44 1.01 8.31 -0.85
CA ALA A 44 -0.18 8.28 -1.72
C ALA A 44 0.00 7.59 -3.07
N CYS A 45 1.21 7.65 -3.66
CA CYS A 45 1.48 7.07 -4.98
C CYS A 45 1.20 5.56 -5.01
N LEU A 46 1.33 4.83 -3.89
CA LEU A 46 1.02 3.40 -3.86
C LEU A 46 -0.48 3.12 -4.05
N CYS A 47 -1.37 4.04 -3.62
CA CYS A 47 -2.80 3.93 -3.86
C CYS A 47 -3.22 4.22 -5.31
N ALA A 48 -2.40 4.98 -6.06
CA ALA A 48 -2.59 5.17 -7.49
C ALA A 48 -2.31 3.89 -8.31
N THR A 49 -1.58 2.92 -7.74
CA THR A 49 -1.20 1.66 -8.42
C THR A 49 -2.09 0.47 -8.01
N GLY A 50 -1.79 -0.72 -8.55
CA GLY A 50 -2.42 -1.98 -8.12
C GLY A 50 -2.21 -2.31 -6.63
N THR A 51 -1.15 -1.78 -6.01
CA THR A 51 -0.84 -1.99 -4.59
C THR A 51 -1.93 -1.49 -3.65
N ARG A 52 -2.83 -0.60 -4.10
CA ARG A 52 -4.07 -0.25 -3.39
C ARG A 52 -4.81 -1.45 -2.81
N GLY A 53 -4.87 -2.56 -3.55
CA GLY A 53 -5.58 -3.78 -3.11
C GLY A 53 -5.03 -4.33 -1.79
N PHE A 54 -3.71 -4.26 -1.59
CA PHE A 54 -3.08 -4.65 -0.33
C PHE A 54 -3.58 -3.80 0.84
N PHE A 55 -3.59 -2.47 0.71
CA PHE A 55 -4.04 -1.58 1.78
C PHE A 55 -5.51 -1.80 2.12
N VAL A 56 -6.38 -1.88 1.11
CA VAL A 56 -7.82 -2.13 1.30
C VAL A 56 -8.05 -3.44 2.05
N GLU A 57 -7.37 -4.51 1.65
CA GLU A 57 -7.53 -5.82 2.28
C GLU A 57 -6.94 -5.87 3.69
N ALA A 58 -5.77 -5.25 3.91
CA ALA A 58 -5.14 -5.18 5.21
C ALA A 58 -6.03 -4.45 6.25
N LEU A 59 -6.69 -3.37 5.83
CA LEU A 59 -7.62 -2.63 6.69
C LEU A 59 -8.92 -3.40 6.94
N LYS A 60 -9.49 -4.05 5.91
CA LYS A 60 -10.67 -4.92 6.08
C LYS A 60 -10.43 -6.06 7.07
N ARG A 61 -9.21 -6.61 7.07
CA ARG A 61 -8.77 -7.67 8.00
C ARG A 61 -8.35 -7.15 9.37
N LYS A 62 -8.47 -5.84 9.63
CA LYS A 62 -8.04 -5.17 10.88
C LYS A 62 -6.58 -5.52 11.25
N MET A 63 -5.68 -5.62 10.27
CA MET A 63 -4.27 -5.95 10.53
C MET A 63 -3.50 -4.81 11.21
N PHE A 64 -3.99 -3.58 11.04
CA PHE A 64 -3.37 -2.35 11.53
C PHE A 64 -4.42 -1.51 12.26
N ASN A 65 -4.02 -0.85 13.33
CA ASN A 65 -4.88 0.03 14.13
C ASN A 65 -4.59 1.51 13.90
N VAL A 66 -3.41 1.85 13.37
CA VAL A 66 -3.06 3.21 12.97
C VAL A 66 -2.66 3.22 11.50
N VAL A 67 -3.20 4.17 10.73
CA VAL A 67 -2.80 4.43 9.35
C VAL A 67 -2.33 5.86 9.24
N SER A 68 -1.10 6.06 8.76
CA SER A 68 -0.57 7.40 8.45
C SER A 68 -0.14 7.47 7.00
N THR A 69 -0.75 8.37 6.24
CA THR A 69 -0.50 8.49 4.80
C THR A 69 -0.63 9.94 4.37
N THR A 70 -0.20 10.25 3.15
CA THR A 70 -0.28 11.60 2.59
C THR A 70 -1.66 11.85 1.99
N CYS A 71 -2.07 13.12 1.87
CA CYS A 71 -3.41 13.54 1.44
C CYS A 71 -3.87 12.89 0.11
N GLY A 72 -2.96 12.73 -0.86
CA GLY A 72 -3.25 12.12 -2.15
C GLY A 72 -3.84 10.70 -2.08
N THR A 73 -3.69 9.99 -0.95
CA THR A 73 -4.32 8.67 -0.76
C THR A 73 -5.84 8.77 -0.88
N LEU A 74 -6.45 9.79 -0.26
CA LEU A 74 -7.90 10.00 -0.36
C LEU A 74 -8.32 10.33 -1.78
N ASP A 75 -7.58 11.21 -2.45
CA ASP A 75 -7.86 11.63 -3.84
C ASP A 75 -7.82 10.43 -4.79
N HIS A 76 -6.77 9.60 -4.72
CA HIS A 76 -6.63 8.42 -5.56
C HIS A 76 -7.65 7.33 -5.22
N ASP A 77 -7.92 7.09 -3.92
CA ASP A 77 -8.86 6.04 -3.51
C ASP A 77 -10.28 6.36 -3.97
N ILE A 78 -10.72 7.62 -3.79
CA ILE A 78 -12.02 8.10 -4.26
C ILE A 78 -12.07 8.06 -5.79
N ALA A 79 -11.09 8.65 -6.50
CA ALA A 79 -11.09 8.67 -7.96
C ALA A 79 -11.19 7.27 -8.56
N ARG A 80 -10.49 6.28 -7.97
CA ARG A 80 -10.51 4.88 -8.42
C ARG A 80 -11.78 4.12 -8.06
N ALA A 81 -12.61 4.64 -7.17
CA ALA A 81 -13.96 4.12 -6.96
C ALA A 81 -14.92 4.49 -8.10
N TYR A 82 -14.62 5.58 -8.84
CA TYR A 82 -15.48 6.08 -9.92
C TYR A 82 -14.96 5.81 -11.34
N LYS A 83 -13.63 5.78 -11.53
CA LYS A 83 -13.00 5.64 -12.85
C LYS A 83 -11.76 4.76 -12.79
N HIS A 84 -11.42 4.16 -13.94
CA HIS A 84 -10.20 3.37 -14.07
C HIS A 84 -8.98 4.27 -14.23
N TYR A 85 -7.87 3.83 -13.62
CA TYR A 85 -6.54 4.36 -13.90
C TYR A 85 -5.93 3.51 -15.02
N TYR A 86 -5.21 4.16 -15.93
CA TYR A 86 -4.58 3.51 -17.09
C TYR A 86 -3.08 3.33 -16.85
N HIS A 87 -2.48 2.35 -17.51
CA HIS A 87 -1.03 2.22 -17.54
C HIS A 87 -0.46 3.21 -18.56
N GLY A 88 0.49 4.04 -18.12
CA GLY A 88 1.23 4.98 -18.97
C GLY A 88 2.67 4.52 -19.21
N SER A 89 3.52 5.47 -19.56
CA SER A 89 4.97 5.31 -19.68
C SER A 89 5.67 6.54 -19.09
N PHE A 90 6.86 6.34 -18.53
CA PHE A 90 7.72 7.40 -18.01
C PHE A 90 8.19 8.37 -19.12
N GLU A 91 8.27 7.87 -20.36
CA GLU A 91 8.79 8.60 -21.51
C GLU A 91 7.71 9.39 -22.28
N LEU A 92 6.50 9.54 -21.73
CA LEU A 92 5.43 10.33 -22.34
C LEU A 92 5.73 11.83 -22.23
N ASP A 93 5.40 12.58 -23.28
CA ASP A 93 5.54 14.05 -23.30
C ASP A 93 4.42 14.71 -22.48
N ASP A 94 4.80 15.42 -21.42
CA ASP A 94 3.86 16.13 -20.55
C ASP A 94 3.12 17.27 -21.29
N VAL A 95 3.69 17.83 -22.38
CA VAL A 95 3.00 18.83 -23.22
C VAL A 95 1.82 18.18 -23.95
N GLU A 96 2.03 17.03 -24.58
CA GLU A 96 0.99 16.26 -25.25
C GLU A 96 -0.08 15.79 -24.25
N LEU A 97 0.33 15.25 -23.11
CA LEU A 97 -0.61 14.84 -22.06
C LEU A 97 -1.50 15.99 -21.60
N GLY A 98 -0.93 17.20 -21.45
CA GLY A 98 -1.67 18.41 -21.12
C GLY A 98 -2.72 18.79 -22.17
N GLN A 99 -2.43 18.59 -23.46
CA GLN A 99 -3.39 18.82 -24.55
C GLN A 99 -4.58 17.84 -24.52
N HIS A 100 -4.37 16.65 -23.97
CA HIS A 100 -5.39 15.62 -23.79
C HIS A 100 -6.02 15.61 -22.40
N GLU A 101 -5.70 16.59 -21.54
CA GLU A 101 -6.20 16.70 -20.17
C GLU A 101 -5.88 15.44 -19.32
N LEU A 102 -4.72 14.82 -19.57
CA LEU A 102 -4.25 13.63 -18.86
C LEU A 102 -3.21 14.01 -17.81
N MET A 103 -3.44 13.55 -16.58
CA MET A 103 -2.48 13.68 -15.48
C MET A 103 -1.69 12.38 -15.33
N ARG A 104 -0.36 12.47 -15.27
CA ARG A 104 0.56 11.33 -15.11
C ARG A 104 1.06 11.20 -13.67
N LEU A 105 1.24 9.94 -13.23
CA LEU A 105 1.74 9.56 -11.90
C LEU A 105 2.74 8.41 -12.05
N GLY A 106 4.03 8.76 -12.13
CA GLY A 106 5.04 7.84 -12.67
C GLY A 106 5.12 7.96 -14.18
#